data_AF-A0A6M0G5Q1-F1
#
_entry.id   AF-A0A6M0G5Q1-F1
#
_cell.length_a   1.000
_cell.length_b   1.000
_cell.length_c   1.000
_cell.angle_alpha   90.00
_cell.angle_beta   90.00
_cell.angle_gamma   90.00
#
_symmetry.space_group_name_H-M   'P 1'
#
loop_
_entity.id
_entity.type
_entity.pdbx_description
1 polymer ?
#
loop_
_entity_poly.entity_id
_entity_poly.type
_entity_poly.pdbx_seq_one_letter_code
_entity_poly.pdbx_strand_id
1 'polypeptide(L)'
;MTINLENIQEKSLLNTEYQAEDIILYDYPRRDPEDIREYLGRTAEIIELGAWETAIASAIFILEAIMPLMAQKHKIDFETKTPTELLRVFYQNSLISLENRDLLRQAIALRDSFMLQQETTISDRDFAQQVLAIVTHLFQIIEKPGNG
;
A
#
# COMPACT_ATOMS: atom_id res chain seq x y z
N MET A 1 59.48 7.04 -0.61
CA MET A 1 58.26 7.85 -0.49
C MET A 1 57.21 6.91 0.07
N THR A 2 57.00 7.00 1.38
CA THR A 2 56.33 5.98 2.19
C THR A 2 54.95 6.49 2.53
N ILE A 3 53.89 5.77 2.16
CA ILE A 3 52.52 6.11 2.55
C ILE A 3 52.33 5.57 3.97
N ASN A 4 52.11 6.48 4.92
CA ASN A 4 51.74 6.17 6.31
C ASN A 4 50.33 5.55 6.33
N LEU A 5 50.21 4.40 7.00
CA LEU A 5 48.97 3.62 7.16
C LEU A 5 48.18 3.97 8.44
N GLU A 6 48.43 5.12 9.05
CA GLU A 6 47.74 5.55 10.26
C GLU A 6 46.77 6.70 9.96
N ASN A 7 45.61 6.38 9.37
CA ASN A 7 44.40 7.20 9.56
C ASN A 7 43.08 6.53 9.12
N ILE A 8 42.94 5.21 9.26
CA ILE A 8 41.62 4.56 9.17
C ILE A 8 41.03 4.53 10.57
N GLN A 9 40.65 5.70 11.07
CA GLN A 9 39.84 5.84 12.28
C GLN A 9 39.08 7.17 12.28
N GLU A 10 38.35 7.45 11.20
CA GLU A 10 37.29 8.46 11.22
C GLU A 10 35.92 7.79 11.21
N LYS A 11 35.44 7.55 12.44
CA LYS A 11 34.04 7.66 12.87
C LYS A 11 33.00 6.92 12.02
N SER A 12 33.00 5.61 12.20
CA SER A 12 31.78 4.80 12.33
C SER A 12 30.94 5.31 13.51
N LEU A 13 30.23 6.44 13.32
CA LEU A 13 29.23 6.99 14.24
C LEU A 13 28.02 7.52 13.45
N LEU A 14 27.28 6.60 12.87
CA LEU A 14 25.82 6.63 12.80
C LEU A 14 25.37 5.21 13.18
N ASN A 15 25.58 4.75 14.41
CA ASN A 15 24.62 4.89 15.51
C ASN A 15 23.53 5.95 15.30
N THR A 16 22.68 5.72 14.31
CA THR A 16 21.25 5.92 14.55
C THR A 16 20.70 4.57 14.93
N GLU A 17 20.65 4.34 16.25
CA GLU A 17 19.59 3.52 16.81
C GLU A 17 18.30 3.92 16.08
N TYR A 18 17.72 2.99 15.33
CA TYR A 18 16.30 3.08 14.99
C TYR A 18 15.56 2.93 16.32
N GLN A 19 15.51 4.02 17.10
CA GLN A 19 14.52 4.16 18.14
C GLN A 19 13.21 4.31 17.38
N ALA A 20 12.52 3.18 17.26
CA ALA A 20 11.13 3.09 16.82
C ALA A 20 10.21 3.72 17.89
N GLU A 21 10.57 4.91 18.36
CA GLU A 21 9.74 5.75 19.20
C GLU A 21 8.95 6.64 18.24
N ASP A 22 7.64 6.40 18.22
CA ASP A 22 6.63 7.14 17.48
C ASP A 22 6.70 7.06 15.95
N ILE A 23 6.65 5.83 15.40
CA ILE A 23 5.97 5.67 14.10
C ILE A 23 4.54 6.13 14.35
N ILE A 24 4.26 7.36 13.92
CA ILE A 24 2.96 7.99 13.93
C ILE A 24 1.93 6.94 13.53
N LEU A 25 1.07 6.58 14.48
CA LEU A 25 -0.16 5.84 14.24
C LEU A 25 -0.86 6.63 13.14
N TYR A 26 -0.86 6.11 11.91
CA TYR A 26 -1.27 6.87 10.75
C TYR A 26 -2.64 7.52 11.01
N ASP A 27 -2.64 8.83 11.20
CA ASP A 27 -3.84 9.66 11.22
C ASP A 27 -4.28 9.81 9.75
N TYR A 28 -4.57 8.68 9.09
CA TYR A 28 -5.22 8.69 7.80
C TYR A 28 -6.56 9.35 8.04
N PRO A 29 -6.87 10.52 7.41
CA PRO A 29 -8.20 11.06 7.48
C PRO A 29 -9.13 9.93 7.06
N ARG A 30 -9.99 9.47 7.98
CA ARG A 30 -10.97 8.42 7.70
C ARG A 30 -11.77 8.90 6.49
N ARG A 31 -11.42 8.41 5.30
CA ARG A 31 -12.12 8.73 4.08
C ARG A 31 -13.47 8.08 4.17
N ASP A 32 -14.51 8.89 4.00
CA ASP A 32 -15.84 8.34 3.93
C ASP A 32 -15.98 7.49 2.64
N PRO A 33 -17.00 6.64 2.55
CA PRO A 33 -17.25 5.86 1.34
C PRO A 33 -17.48 6.70 0.08
N GLU A 34 -17.86 7.97 0.19
CA GLU A 34 -18.12 8.84 -0.96
C GLU A 34 -16.81 9.29 -1.62
N ASP A 35 -15.84 9.72 -0.82
CA ASP A 35 -14.46 10.02 -1.24
C ASP A 35 -13.85 8.82 -1.98
N ILE A 36 -14.02 7.61 -1.44
CA ILE A 36 -13.45 6.39 -2.04
C ILE A 36 -14.07 6.11 -3.42
N ARG A 37 -15.39 6.32 -3.60
CA ARG A 37 -16.04 6.15 -4.92
C ARG A 37 -15.47 7.13 -5.94
N GLU A 38 -15.28 8.39 -5.55
CA GLU A 38 -14.70 9.40 -6.44
C GLU A 38 -13.28 9.03 -6.86
N TYR A 39 -12.44 8.57 -5.92
CA TYR A 39 -11.07 8.17 -6.22
C TYR A 39 -11.01 6.92 -7.10
N LEU A 40 -11.91 5.96 -6.93
CA LEU A 40 -12.02 4.81 -7.84
C LEU A 40 -12.36 5.28 -9.27
N GLY A 41 -13.30 6.21 -9.41
CA GLY A 41 -13.66 6.81 -10.69
C GLY A 41 -12.47 7.51 -11.37
N ARG A 42 -11.77 8.38 -10.65
CA ARG A 42 -10.56 9.07 -11.15
C ARG A 42 -9.45 8.09 -11.51
N THR A 43 -9.25 7.03 -10.71
CA THR A 43 -8.24 6.01 -11.01
C THR A 43 -8.56 5.29 -12.33
N ALA A 44 -9.83 5.02 -12.62
CA ALA A 44 -10.23 4.48 -13.92
C ALA A 44 -9.92 5.45 -15.07
N GLU A 45 -10.15 6.75 -14.90
CA GLU A 45 -9.80 7.77 -15.89
C GLU A 45 -8.29 7.81 -16.16
N ILE A 46 -7.44 7.70 -15.13
CA ILE A 46 -5.98 7.67 -15.26
C ILE A 46 -5.51 6.46 -16.09
N ILE A 47 -6.18 5.30 -15.95
CA ILE A 47 -5.90 4.12 -16.79
C ILE A 47 -6.19 4.41 -18.26
N GLU A 48 -7.32 5.05 -18.57
CA GLU A 48 -7.69 5.40 -19.94
C GLU A 48 -6.76 6.44 -20.57
N LEU A 49 -6.10 7.26 -19.75
CA LEU A 49 -5.05 8.20 -20.18
C LEU A 49 -3.68 7.53 -20.40
N GLY A 50 -3.54 6.23 -20.11
CA GLY A 50 -2.29 5.48 -20.29
C GLY A 50 -1.26 5.68 -19.18
N ALA A 51 -1.62 6.33 -18.07
CA ALA A 51 -0.72 6.60 -16.94
C ALA A 51 -0.78 5.47 -15.91
N TRP A 52 -0.35 4.26 -16.31
CA TRP A 52 -0.59 3.02 -15.54
C TRP A 52 0.11 2.98 -14.18
N GLU A 53 1.37 3.42 -14.08
CA GLU A 53 2.11 3.50 -12.81
C GLU A 53 1.39 4.41 -11.81
N THR A 54 0.90 5.56 -12.29
CA THR A 54 0.10 6.50 -11.50
C THR A 54 -1.22 5.87 -11.08
N ALA A 55 -1.91 5.16 -11.98
CA ALA A 55 -3.15 4.46 -11.64
C ALA A 55 -2.92 3.38 -10.57
N ILE A 56 -1.81 2.64 -10.63
CA ILE A 56 -1.47 1.63 -9.62
C ILE A 56 -1.18 2.31 -8.29
N ALA A 57 -0.38 3.39 -8.27
CA ALA A 57 -0.13 4.16 -7.06
C ALA A 57 -1.45 4.68 -6.45
N SER A 58 -2.33 5.27 -7.26
CA SER A 58 -3.67 5.72 -6.84
C SER A 58 -4.51 4.58 -6.28
N ALA A 59 -4.55 3.42 -6.93
CA ALA A 59 -5.28 2.26 -6.44
C ALA A 59 -4.74 1.75 -5.09
N ILE A 60 -3.42 1.79 -4.87
CA ILE A 60 -2.83 1.42 -3.57
C ILE A 60 -3.14 2.46 -2.49
N PHE A 61 -3.13 3.76 -2.81
CA PHE A 61 -3.59 4.78 -1.85
C PHE A 61 -5.05 4.56 -1.45
N ILE A 62 -5.92 4.19 -2.40
CA ILE A 62 -7.31 3.84 -2.11
C ILE A 62 -7.39 2.58 -1.24
N LEU A 63 -6.57 1.55 -1.55
CA LEU A 63 -6.49 0.34 -0.75
C LEU A 63 -6.15 0.65 0.71
N GLU A 64 -5.20 1.54 0.97
CA GLU A 64 -4.83 1.94 2.33
C GLU A 64 -5.97 2.61 3.10
N ALA A 65 -6.90 3.29 2.42
CA ALA A 65 -8.13 3.79 3.04
C ALA A 65 -9.19 2.68 3.25
N ILE A 66 -9.25 1.72 2.34
CA ILE A 66 -10.16 0.56 2.41
C ILE A 66 -9.77 -0.41 3.52
N MET A 67 -8.48 -0.63 3.78
CA MET A 67 -8.03 -1.63 4.76
C MET A 67 -8.57 -1.33 6.18
N PRO A 68 -8.49 -0.10 6.74
CA PRO A 68 -9.12 0.24 8.01
C PRO A 68 -10.64 0.00 8.03
N LEU A 69 -11.35 0.38 6.96
CA LEU A 69 -12.80 0.20 6.86
C LEU A 69 -13.20 -1.29 6.83
N MET A 70 -12.46 -2.09 6.07
CA MET A 70 -12.61 -3.53 6.04
C MET A 70 -12.29 -4.14 7.40
N ALA A 71 -11.20 -3.73 8.03
CA ALA A 71 -10.82 -4.21 9.35
C ALA A 71 -11.88 -3.88 10.40
N GLN A 72 -12.40 -2.64 10.41
CA GLN A 72 -13.47 -2.20 11.30
C GLN A 72 -14.74 -3.03 11.10
N LYS A 73 -15.15 -3.25 9.84
CA LYS A 73 -16.32 -4.08 9.50
C LYS A 73 -16.20 -5.52 10.03
N HIS A 74 -14.98 -6.07 9.98
CA HIS A 74 -14.70 -7.44 10.39
C HIS A 74 -14.14 -7.57 11.83
N LYS A 75 -14.14 -6.48 12.62
CA LYS A 75 -13.62 -6.44 14.00
C LYS A 75 -12.15 -6.90 14.10
N ILE A 76 -11.36 -6.58 13.10
CA ILE A 76 -9.91 -6.82 13.06
C ILE A 76 -9.21 -5.58 13.62
N ASP A 77 -8.28 -5.77 14.56
CA ASP A 77 -7.41 -4.69 15.03
C ASP A 77 -6.44 -4.27 13.92
N PHE A 78 -6.57 -3.03 13.45
CA PHE A 78 -5.73 -2.45 12.39
C PHE A 78 -4.80 -1.35 12.86
N GLU A 79 -4.96 -0.82 14.08
CA GLU A 79 -4.18 0.32 14.58
C GLU A 79 -2.70 -0.04 14.78
N THR A 80 -2.42 -1.33 14.98
CA THR A 80 -1.08 -1.87 15.23
C THR A 80 -0.44 -2.55 14.02
N LYS A 81 -1.09 -2.53 12.84
CA LYS A 81 -0.70 -3.37 11.69
C LYS A 81 -0.37 -2.54 10.46
N THR A 82 0.74 -2.90 9.83
CA THR A 82 1.11 -2.40 8.50
C THR A 82 0.14 -2.91 7.42
N PRO A 83 0.05 -2.25 6.25
CA PRO A 83 -0.78 -2.73 5.14
C PRO A 83 -0.47 -4.18 4.72
N THR A 84 0.80 -4.57 4.72
CA THR A 84 1.23 -5.94 4.42
C THR A 84 0.72 -6.95 5.45
N GLU A 85 0.71 -6.58 6.74
CA GLU A 85 0.14 -7.41 7.80
C GLU A 85 -1.38 -7.51 7.69
N LEU A 86 -2.07 -6.42 7.36
CA LEU A 86 -3.51 -6.42 7.12
C LEU A 86 -3.89 -7.32 5.93
N LEU A 87 -3.16 -7.27 4.82
CA LEU A 87 -3.36 -8.20 3.69
C LEU A 87 -3.21 -9.67 4.12
N ARG A 88 -2.22 -9.97 4.97
CA ARG A 88 -2.05 -11.32 5.51
C ARG A 88 -3.25 -11.73 6.37
N VAL A 89 -3.73 -10.85 7.23
CA VAL A 89 -4.89 -11.11 8.10
C VAL A 89 -6.16 -11.29 7.26
N PHE A 90 -6.40 -10.46 6.24
CA PHE A 90 -7.54 -10.60 5.34
C PHE A 90 -7.53 -11.94 4.60
N TYR A 91 -6.37 -12.38 4.14
CA TYR A 91 -6.22 -13.71 3.55
C TYR A 91 -6.51 -14.82 4.55
N GLN A 92 -5.95 -14.75 5.77
CA GLN A 92 -6.18 -15.75 6.82
C GLN A 92 -7.65 -15.84 7.24
N ASN A 93 -8.39 -14.73 7.17
CA ASN A 93 -9.83 -14.67 7.44
C ASN A 93 -10.69 -14.94 6.20
N SER A 94 -10.11 -15.38 5.08
CA SER A 94 -10.81 -15.66 3.81
C SER A 94 -11.59 -14.46 3.24
N LEU A 95 -11.16 -13.24 3.56
CA LEU A 95 -11.73 -12.00 3.00
C LEU A 95 -11.19 -11.72 1.60
N ILE A 96 -9.99 -12.25 1.28
CA ILE A 96 -9.36 -12.18 -0.03
C ILE A 96 -8.74 -13.53 -0.41
N SER A 97 -8.62 -13.80 -1.72
CA SER A 97 -7.92 -14.98 -2.23
C SER A 97 -6.40 -14.84 -2.12
N LEU A 98 -5.68 -15.98 -2.25
CA LEU A 98 -4.21 -15.98 -2.32
C LEU A 98 -3.71 -15.18 -3.52
N GLU A 99 -4.36 -15.34 -4.67
CA GLU A 99 -4.07 -14.61 -5.91
C GLU A 99 -4.19 -13.10 -5.72
N ASN A 100 -5.30 -12.62 -5.15
CA ASN A 100 -5.49 -11.19 -4.88
C ASN A 100 -4.45 -10.66 -3.90
N ARG A 101 -4.09 -11.44 -2.87
CA ARG A 101 -3.03 -11.06 -1.92
C ARG A 101 -1.68 -10.86 -2.62
N ASP A 102 -1.32 -11.77 -3.52
CA ASP A 102 -0.04 -11.73 -4.22
C ASP A 102 0.03 -10.61 -5.27
N LEU A 103 -1.08 -10.33 -5.96
CA LEU A 103 -1.21 -9.17 -6.86
C LEU A 103 -1.07 -7.84 -6.09
N LEU A 104 -1.79 -7.69 -4.97
CA LEU A 104 -1.71 -6.47 -4.16
C LEU A 104 -0.32 -6.26 -3.55
N ARG A 105 0.36 -7.33 -3.14
CA ARG A 105 1.75 -7.26 -2.66
C ARG A 105 2.71 -6.76 -3.75
N GLN A 106 2.55 -7.24 -4.99
CA GLN A 106 3.35 -6.76 -6.13
C GLN A 106 3.08 -5.28 -6.42
N ALA A 107 1.81 -4.87 -6.38
CA ALA A 107 1.42 -3.47 -6.60
C ALA A 107 1.94 -2.51 -5.51
N ILE A 108 1.98 -2.96 -4.25
CA ILE A 108 2.61 -2.20 -3.14
C ILE A 108 4.11 -2.00 -3.41
N ALA A 109 4.83 -3.06 -3.81
CA ALA A 109 6.25 -2.96 -4.11
C ALA A 109 6.52 -1.99 -5.27
N LEU A 110 5.64 -1.97 -6.29
CA LEU A 110 5.72 -1.04 -7.42
C LEU A 110 5.45 0.41 -7.00
N ARG A 111 4.47 0.66 -6.12
CA ARG A 111 4.26 2.00 -5.54
C ARG A 111 5.51 2.46 -4.79
N ASP A 112 6.11 1.59 -4.00
CA ASP A 112 7.28 1.95 -3.18
C ASP A 112 8.49 2.28 -4.05
N SER A 113 8.73 1.52 -5.14
CA SER A 113 9.79 1.83 -6.10
C SER A 113 9.56 3.17 -6.82
N PHE A 114 8.31 3.45 -7.20
CA PHE A 114 7.89 4.73 -7.80
C PHE A 114 8.15 5.91 -6.85
N MET A 115 7.72 5.80 -5.58
CA MET A 115 7.89 6.86 -4.58
C MET A 115 9.36 7.11 -4.23
N LEU A 116 10.19 6.07 -4.29
CA LEU A 116 11.63 6.18 -4.03
C LEU A 116 12.43 6.64 -5.26
N GLN A 117 11.79 6.86 -6.42
CA GLN A 117 12.44 7.19 -7.70
C GLN A 117 13.53 6.19 -8.11
N GLN A 118 13.47 4.96 -7.61
CA GLN A 118 14.59 4.03 -7.70
C GLN A 118 14.63 3.21 -8.99
N GLU A 119 13.56 3.15 -9.79
CA GLU A 119 13.55 2.58 -11.15
C GLU A 119 12.18 2.76 -11.82
N THR A 120 12.14 3.00 -13.14
CA THR A 120 10.93 2.78 -13.97
C THR A 120 10.70 1.29 -14.09
N THR A 121 9.80 0.77 -13.27
CA THR A 121 9.36 -0.63 -13.38
C THR A 121 8.26 -0.69 -14.42
N ILE A 122 8.44 -1.49 -15.48
CA ILE A 122 7.43 -1.60 -16.55
C ILE A 122 6.13 -2.12 -15.93
N SER A 123 5.08 -1.29 -15.98
CA SER A 123 3.70 -1.70 -15.73
C SER A 123 2.93 -1.72 -17.05
N ASP A 124 1.85 -2.49 -17.09
CA ASP A 124 0.96 -2.55 -18.24
C ASP A 124 -0.49 -2.24 -17.82
N ARG A 125 -1.33 -2.04 -18.85
CA ARG A 125 -2.75 -1.73 -18.66
C ARG A 125 -3.47 -2.83 -17.89
N ASP A 126 -3.20 -4.09 -18.20
CA ASP A 126 -3.91 -5.24 -17.64
C ASP A 126 -3.64 -5.35 -16.14
N PHE A 127 -2.39 -5.11 -15.71
CA PHE A 127 -2.02 -5.09 -14.32
C PHE A 127 -2.69 -3.93 -13.57
N ALA A 128 -2.68 -2.72 -14.14
CA ALA A 128 -3.38 -1.57 -13.54
C ALA A 128 -4.89 -1.83 -13.38
N GLN A 129 -5.51 -2.46 -14.38
CA GLN A 129 -6.93 -2.86 -14.34
C GLN A 129 -7.20 -3.93 -13.28
N GLN A 130 -6.33 -4.94 -13.16
CA GLN A 130 -6.47 -5.98 -12.13
C GLN A 130 -6.38 -5.40 -10.73
N VAL A 131 -5.42 -4.51 -10.48
CA VAL A 131 -5.28 -3.84 -9.17
C VAL A 131 -6.53 -3.01 -8.87
N LEU A 132 -6.99 -2.18 -9.82
CA LEU A 132 -8.21 -1.40 -9.63
C LEU A 132 -9.44 -2.29 -9.39
N ALA A 133 -9.56 -3.41 -10.11
CA ALA A 133 -10.68 -4.34 -9.97
C ALA A 133 -10.71 -4.98 -8.57
N ILE A 134 -9.55 -5.39 -8.05
CA ILE A 134 -9.44 -5.94 -6.69
C ILE A 134 -9.85 -4.88 -5.66
N VAL A 135 -9.27 -3.67 -5.73
CA VAL A 135 -9.56 -2.59 -4.79
C VAL A 135 -11.05 -2.20 -4.82
N THR A 136 -11.64 -2.13 -6.01
CA THR A 136 -13.08 -1.90 -6.21
C THR A 136 -13.91 -3.01 -5.56
N HIS A 137 -13.52 -4.27 -5.75
CA HIS A 137 -14.23 -5.41 -5.16
C HIS A 137 -14.19 -5.37 -3.62
N LEU A 138 -13.04 -5.05 -3.03
CA LEU A 138 -12.90 -4.92 -1.57
C LEU A 138 -13.79 -3.79 -1.03
N PHE A 139 -13.87 -2.67 -1.75
CA PHE A 139 -14.77 -1.59 -1.39
C PHE A 139 -16.24 -2.02 -1.43
N GLN A 140 -16.66 -2.76 -2.48
CA GLN A 140 -18.03 -3.29 -2.56
C GLN A 140 -18.37 -4.23 -1.39
N ILE A 141 -17.40 -5.02 -0.90
CA ILE A 141 -17.59 -5.84 0.30
C ILE A 141 -17.90 -4.95 1.50
N ILE A 142 -17.23 -3.81 1.65
CA ILE A 142 -17.49 -2.84 2.74
C ILE A 142 -18.89 -2.24 2.61
N GLU A 143 -19.31 -1.87 1.40
CA GLU A 143 -20.59 -1.19 1.15
C GLU A 143 -21.83 -2.07 1.33
N LYS A 144 -21.71 -3.39 1.16
CA LYS A 144 -22.85 -4.30 1.36
C LYS A 144 -23.32 -4.25 2.83
N PRO A 145 -24.62 -4.03 3.12
CA PRO A 145 -25.13 -4.15 4.48
C PRO A 145 -24.83 -5.57 5.00
N GLY A 146 -24.27 -5.68 6.20
CA GLY A 146 -24.04 -6.99 6.81
C GLY A 146 -25.39 -7.67 7.04
N ASN A 147 -25.52 -8.94 6.60
CA ASN A 147 -26.60 -9.79 7.07
C ASN A 147 -26.35 -10.04 8.58
N GLY A 148 -26.91 -9.17 9.41
CA GLY A 148 -27.01 -9.35 10.85
C GLY A 148 -27.97 -10.48 11.21
#